data_AF-A0A5R8P6I6-F1
#
_entry.id   AF-A0A5R8P6I6-F1
#
_cell.length_a   1.000
_cell.length_b   1.000
_cell.length_c   1.000
_cell.angle_alpha   90.00
_cell.angle_beta   90.00
_cell.angle_gamma   90.00
#
_symmetry.space_group_name_H-M   'P 1'
#
loop_
_entity.id
_entity.type
_entity.pdbx_description
1 polymer ?
#
loop_
_entity_poly.entity_id
_entity_poly.type
_entity_poly.pdbx_seq_one_letter_code
_entity_poly.pdbx_strand_id
1 'polypeptide(L)'
;MSEELDDIGRETAAMMKTMLQIATLVALKTRERGQKEAEARAKLTEAKIKEAREAQIREARESKSKDPRNIELAQLISRPAPEKTLGQEKVMGLAQQATATVERESMPYRGVSLHKDRPSLPAPTGGSVAAAAAKAAIRYDSPERRAALAAHLAKIGIAPEIAAVRMFMEIGQAKPPIEAIRTRPEPGLEILTGKDQERTRGLERTR
;
A
#
# COMPACT_ATOMS: atom_id res chain seq x y z
N MET A 1 23.34 -71.46 -14.56
CA MET A 1 24.30 -70.51 -13.94
C MET A 1 24.41 -69.18 -14.69
N SER A 2 24.65 -69.11 -16.02
CA SER A 2 24.72 -67.82 -16.73
C SER A 2 23.36 -67.21 -17.06
N GLU A 3 22.39 -68.02 -17.48
CA GLU A 3 21.05 -67.54 -17.86
C GLU A 3 20.26 -66.96 -16.66
N GLU A 4 20.41 -67.55 -15.47
CA GLU A 4 19.76 -67.09 -14.24
C GLU A 4 20.27 -65.70 -13.79
N LEU A 5 21.54 -65.37 -14.07
CA LEU A 5 22.12 -64.07 -13.74
C LEU A 5 21.57 -62.95 -14.65
N ASP A 6 21.34 -63.26 -15.93
CA ASP A 6 20.77 -62.32 -16.88
C ASP A 6 19.29 -62.01 -16.60
N ASP A 7 18.53 -63.00 -16.12
CA ASP A 7 17.13 -62.83 -15.73
C ASP A 7 16.99 -62.00 -14.45
N ILE A 8 17.84 -62.22 -13.45
CA ILE A 8 17.90 -61.37 -12.24
C ILE A 8 18.25 -59.92 -12.62
N GLY A 9 19.16 -59.71 -13.57
CA GLY A 9 19.51 -58.39 -14.08
C GLY A 9 18.33 -57.69 -14.75
N ARG A 10 17.55 -58.41 -15.58
CA ARG A 10 16.34 -57.89 -16.24
C ARG A 10 15.23 -57.56 -15.24
N GLU A 11 14.98 -58.43 -14.26
CA GLU A 11 14.00 -58.19 -13.20
C GLU A 11 14.37 -56.99 -12.34
N THR A 12 15.64 -56.87 -11.96
CA THR A 12 16.12 -55.74 -11.17
C THR A 12 15.98 -54.43 -11.95
N ALA A 13 16.32 -54.42 -13.25
CA ALA A 13 16.13 -53.25 -14.11
C ALA A 13 14.65 -52.88 -14.28
N ALA A 14 13.77 -53.87 -14.46
CA ALA A 14 12.33 -53.66 -14.52
C ALA A 14 11.80 -53.08 -13.20
N MET A 15 12.24 -53.61 -12.06
CA MET A 15 11.87 -53.12 -10.73
C MET A 15 12.36 -51.68 -10.52
N MET A 16 13.60 -51.35 -10.86
CA MET A 16 14.09 -49.97 -10.78
C MET A 16 13.29 -49.01 -11.67
N LYS A 17 12.91 -49.43 -12.88
CA LYS A 17 12.07 -48.64 -13.78
C LYS A 17 10.70 -48.35 -13.16
N THR A 18 10.05 -49.35 -12.56
CA THR A 18 8.76 -49.15 -11.88
C THR A 18 8.88 -48.24 -10.66
N MET A 19 9.93 -48.39 -9.84
CA MET A 19 10.19 -47.50 -8.71
C MET A 19 10.39 -46.05 -9.16
N LEU A 20 11.11 -45.83 -10.26
CA LEU A 20 11.35 -44.49 -10.80
C LEU A 20 10.05 -43.88 -11.37
N GLN A 21 9.20 -44.68 -12.02
CA GLN A 21 7.85 -44.26 -12.44
C GLN A 21 6.97 -43.89 -11.25
N ILE A 22 6.98 -44.66 -10.17
CA ILE A 22 6.22 -44.34 -8.95
C ILE A 22 6.76 -43.05 -8.31
N ALA A 23 8.09 -42.90 -8.20
CA ALA A 23 8.71 -41.71 -7.63
C ALA A 23 8.36 -40.44 -8.41
N THR A 24 8.39 -40.50 -9.74
CA THR A 24 7.97 -39.38 -10.60
C THR A 24 6.49 -39.04 -10.43
N LEU A 25 5.61 -40.04 -10.36
CA LEU A 25 4.18 -39.82 -10.09
C LEU A 25 3.93 -39.17 -8.73
N VAL A 26 4.62 -39.62 -7.69
CA VAL A 26 4.55 -39.02 -6.35
C VAL A 26 5.04 -37.57 -6.37
N ALA A 27 6.17 -37.29 -7.04
CA ALA A 27 6.70 -35.94 -7.18
C ALA A 27 5.73 -34.99 -7.92
N LEU A 28 5.06 -35.47 -8.97
CA LEU A 28 4.05 -34.68 -9.68
C LEU A 28 2.83 -34.42 -8.80
N LYS A 29 2.34 -35.45 -8.10
CA LYS A 29 1.16 -35.33 -7.21
C LYS A 29 1.41 -34.41 -6.02
N THR A 30 2.61 -34.43 -5.43
CA THR A 30 2.97 -33.52 -4.34
C THR A 30 3.12 -32.09 -4.82
N ARG A 31 3.70 -31.87 -6.01
CA ARG A 31 3.75 -30.55 -6.65
C ARG A 31 2.36 -29.99 -6.92
N GLU A 32 1.45 -30.78 -7.51
CA GLU A 32 0.08 -30.35 -7.80
C GLU A 32 -0.69 -29.99 -6.52
N ARG A 33 -0.54 -30.80 -5.46
CA ARG A 33 -1.14 -30.50 -4.16
C ARG A 33 -0.60 -29.19 -3.58
N GLY A 34 0.72 -28.99 -3.62
CA GLY A 34 1.35 -27.76 -3.16
C GLY A 34 0.90 -26.52 -3.95
N GLN A 35 0.75 -26.67 -5.28
CA GLN A 35 0.24 -25.60 -6.15
C GLN A 35 -1.22 -25.24 -5.81
N LYS A 36 -2.11 -26.23 -5.66
CA LYS A 36 -3.51 -25.99 -5.30
C LYS A 36 -3.67 -25.33 -3.93
N GLU A 37 -2.87 -25.75 -2.94
CA GLU A 37 -2.89 -25.13 -1.60
C GLU A 37 -2.34 -23.69 -1.64
N ALA A 38 -1.31 -23.42 -2.46
CA ALA A 38 -0.79 -22.07 -2.67
C ALA A 38 -1.81 -21.15 -3.37
N GLU A 39 -2.49 -21.65 -4.41
CA GLU A 39 -3.55 -20.92 -5.11
C GLU A 39 -4.75 -20.64 -4.19
N ALA A 40 -5.14 -21.59 -3.34
CA ALA A 40 -6.21 -21.40 -2.36
C ALA A 40 -5.84 -20.30 -1.35
N ARG A 41 -4.60 -20.30 -0.85
CA ARG A 41 -4.11 -19.25 0.04
C ARG A 41 -4.07 -17.88 -0.66
N ALA A 42 -3.61 -17.83 -1.91
CA ALA A 42 -3.60 -16.61 -2.70
C ALA A 42 -5.01 -16.03 -2.87
N LYS A 43 -6.00 -16.87 -3.23
CA LYS A 43 -7.41 -16.47 -3.35
C LYS A 43 -7.98 -15.93 -2.04
N LEU A 44 -7.65 -16.57 -0.91
CA LEU A 44 -8.08 -16.08 0.41
C LEU A 44 -7.45 -14.72 0.75
N THR A 45 -6.16 -14.53 0.44
CA THR A 45 -5.51 -13.23 0.67
C THR A 45 -6.07 -12.14 -0.23
N GLU A 46 -6.34 -12.46 -1.49
CA GLU A 46 -6.95 -11.53 -2.45
C GLU A 46 -8.36 -11.13 -2.01
N ALA A 47 -9.19 -12.10 -1.58
CA ALA A 47 -10.52 -11.84 -1.05
C ALA A 47 -10.47 -10.92 0.18
N LYS A 48 -9.56 -11.18 1.13
CA LYS A 48 -9.37 -10.33 2.31
C LYS A 48 -8.92 -8.91 1.96
N ILE A 49 -8.02 -8.76 0.99
CA ILE A 49 -7.58 -7.43 0.54
C ILE A 49 -8.73 -6.68 -0.13
N LYS A 50 -9.54 -7.37 -0.93
CA LYS A 50 -10.70 -6.77 -1.59
C LYS A 50 -11.75 -6.32 -0.59
N GLU A 51 -12.06 -7.14 0.40
CA GLU A 51 -12.99 -6.82 1.48
C GLU A 51 -12.50 -5.63 2.32
N ALA A 52 -11.21 -5.61 2.69
CA ALA A 52 -10.61 -4.50 3.41
C ALA A 52 -10.68 -3.18 2.61
N ARG A 53 -10.45 -3.23 1.29
CA ARG A 53 -10.60 -2.06 0.43
C ARG A 53 -12.05 -1.58 0.33
N GLU A 54 -13.01 -2.49 0.23
CA GLU A 54 -14.43 -2.11 0.19
C GLU A 54 -14.88 -1.50 1.52
N ALA A 55 -14.46 -2.07 2.65
CA ALA A 55 -14.72 -1.52 3.98
C ALA A 55 -14.14 -0.12 4.14
N GLN A 56 -12.91 0.12 3.67
CA GLN A 56 -12.30 1.46 3.67
C GLN A 56 -13.06 2.46 2.81
N ILE A 57 -13.55 2.05 1.63
CA ILE A 57 -14.36 2.93 0.78
C ILE A 57 -15.69 3.26 1.46
N ARG A 58 -16.30 2.30 2.15
CA ARG A 58 -17.53 2.53 2.90
C ARG A 58 -17.30 3.50 4.07
N GLU A 59 -16.27 3.28 4.87
CA GLU A 59 -15.88 4.17 5.98
C GLU A 59 -15.51 5.58 5.48
N ALA A 60 -14.82 5.70 4.34
CA ALA A 60 -14.51 6.98 3.72
C ALA A 60 -15.76 7.71 3.19
N ARG A 61 -16.78 6.99 2.74
CA ARG A 61 -18.08 7.58 2.35
C ARG A 61 -18.85 8.03 3.58
N GLU A 62 -18.89 7.21 4.62
CA GLU A 62 -19.55 7.55 5.87
C GLU A 62 -18.92 8.76 6.55
N SER A 63 -17.59 8.84 6.63
CA SER A 63 -16.89 9.99 7.19
C SER A 63 -17.15 11.27 6.39
N LYS A 64 -17.16 11.20 5.05
CA LYS A 64 -17.57 12.34 4.20
C LYS A 64 -19.02 12.75 4.42
N SER A 65 -19.93 11.81 4.62
CA SER A 65 -21.34 12.13 4.90
C SER A 65 -21.56 12.73 6.30
N LYS A 66 -20.71 12.36 7.26
CA LYS A 66 -20.74 12.85 8.65
C LYS A 66 -19.96 14.16 8.84
N ASP A 67 -19.31 14.69 7.79
CA ASP A 67 -18.58 15.96 7.84
C ASP A 67 -19.57 17.12 8.10
N PRO A 68 -19.38 17.94 9.16
CA PRO A 68 -20.27 19.04 9.49
C PRO A 68 -20.51 19.99 8.32
N ARG A 69 -19.50 20.24 7.46
CA ARG A 69 -19.66 21.10 6.29
C ARG A 69 -20.62 20.52 5.25
N ASN A 70 -20.56 19.20 5.04
CA ASN A 70 -21.46 18.53 4.11
C ASN A 70 -22.88 18.42 4.66
N ILE A 71 -23.02 18.28 5.99
CA ILE A 71 -24.32 18.32 6.68
C ILE A 71 -24.95 19.71 6.53
N GLU A 72 -24.20 20.78 6.77
CA GLU A 72 -24.67 22.15 6.58
C GLU A 72 -25.03 22.44 5.12
N LEU A 73 -24.22 21.98 4.16
CA LEU A 73 -24.54 22.08 2.73
C LEU A 73 -25.83 21.32 2.38
N ALA A 74 -26.01 20.10 2.90
CA ALA A 74 -27.24 19.34 2.70
C ALA A 74 -28.45 20.06 3.32
N GLN A 75 -28.30 20.68 4.49
CA GLN A 75 -29.35 21.50 5.11
C GLN A 75 -29.71 22.72 4.24
N LEU A 76 -28.72 23.42 3.69
CA LEU A 76 -28.94 24.57 2.80
C LEU A 76 -29.64 24.18 1.49
N ILE A 77 -29.30 23.02 0.93
CA ILE A 77 -29.95 22.48 -0.27
C ILE A 77 -31.38 22.03 0.03
N SER A 78 -31.60 21.41 1.20
CA SER A 78 -32.93 20.96 1.63
C SER A 78 -33.85 22.10 2.05
N ARG A 79 -33.29 23.28 2.36
CA ARG A 79 -34.06 24.47 2.68
C ARG A 79 -34.72 24.94 1.37
N PRO A 80 -36.05 24.82 1.22
CA PRO A 80 -36.72 25.33 0.03
C PRO A 80 -36.41 26.82 -0.09
N ALA A 81 -35.94 27.24 -1.27
CA ALA A 81 -35.71 28.65 -1.56
C ALA A 81 -36.99 29.42 -1.18
N PRO A 82 -36.88 30.55 -0.45
CA PRO A 82 -38.08 31.31 -0.11
C PRO A 82 -38.78 31.69 -1.41
N GLU A 83 -40.03 31.24 -1.55
CA GLU A 83 -40.93 31.63 -2.62
C GLU A 83 -40.95 33.16 -2.66
N LYS A 84 -40.24 33.74 -3.63
CA LYS A 84 -40.38 35.14 -4.00
C LYS A 84 -41.71 35.28 -4.71
N THR A 85 -42.81 35.24 -3.98
CA THR A 85 -44.07 35.78 -4.45
C THR A 85 -44.16 37.23 -4.02
N LEU A 86 -44.30 38.09 -5.03
CA LEU A 86 -45.02 39.36 -5.08
C LEU A 86 -44.16 40.59 -5.42
N GLY A 87 -44.06 40.83 -6.73
CA GLY A 87 -44.55 42.07 -7.31
C GLY A 87 -43.60 43.27 -7.36
N GLN A 88 -42.75 43.32 -8.40
CA GLN A 88 -42.55 44.57 -9.14
C GLN A 88 -42.57 44.24 -10.64
N GLU A 89 -43.66 44.69 -11.28
CA GLU A 89 -43.94 44.55 -12.69
C GLU A 89 -43.00 45.40 -13.55
N LYS A 90 -42.76 44.89 -14.77
CA LYS A 90 -42.37 45.61 -15.99
C LYS A 90 -41.08 46.45 -15.93
N VAL A 91 -39.99 45.85 -16.43
CA VAL A 91 -39.44 46.21 -17.74
C VAL A 91 -38.88 44.95 -18.42
N MET A 92 -39.64 44.48 -19.41
CA MET A 92 -39.17 44.04 -20.74
C MET A 92 -37.90 43.17 -20.81
N GLY A 93 -38.09 41.89 -21.15
CA GLY A 93 -37.02 41.12 -21.79
C GLY A 93 -37.07 39.60 -21.58
N LEU A 94 -37.61 38.91 -22.59
CA LEU A 94 -37.35 37.51 -22.94
C LEU A 94 -37.84 36.42 -21.97
N ALA A 95 -39.08 36.00 -22.24
CA ALA A 95 -39.48 34.62 -22.05
C ALA A 95 -39.02 33.78 -23.26
N GLN A 96 -38.57 32.57 -22.93
CA GLN A 96 -38.71 31.31 -23.66
C GLN A 96 -37.67 30.88 -24.71
N GLN A 97 -37.14 29.68 -24.40
CA GLN A 97 -36.85 28.51 -25.24
C GLN A 97 -35.40 28.19 -25.62
N ALA A 98 -35.20 26.86 -25.68
CA ALA A 98 -34.14 26.09 -26.34
C ALA A 98 -32.80 26.00 -25.57
N THR A 99 -32.37 24.80 -25.14
CA THR A 99 -31.64 23.80 -25.94
C THR A 99 -30.58 24.42 -26.87
N ALA A 100 -29.36 23.92 -26.68
CA ALA A 100 -28.19 24.03 -27.56
C ALA A 100 -27.20 25.19 -27.29
N THR A 101 -25.94 24.75 -27.29
CA THR A 101 -24.76 25.41 -27.86
C THR A 101 -24.29 26.74 -27.26
N VAL A 102 -23.08 26.67 -26.68
CA VAL A 102 -21.92 27.50 -27.03
C VAL A 102 -22.28 28.85 -27.64
N GLU A 103 -22.10 29.93 -26.89
CA GLU A 103 -21.16 31.03 -27.17
C GLU A 103 -21.03 31.84 -25.88
N ARG A 104 -19.83 31.89 -25.31
CA ARG A 104 -19.55 32.70 -24.11
C ARG A 104 -18.74 33.91 -24.58
N GLU A 105 -19.46 35.02 -24.76
CA GLU A 105 -18.88 36.32 -25.08
C GLU A 105 -17.78 36.69 -24.09
N SER A 106 -16.70 37.20 -24.65
CA SER A 106 -15.46 37.57 -24.00
C SER A 106 -15.65 38.76 -23.07
N MET A 107 -15.55 38.51 -21.76
CA MET A 107 -15.17 39.53 -20.78
C MET A 107 -13.80 39.16 -20.21
N PRO A 108 -12.84 40.11 -20.10
CA PRO A 108 -11.48 39.82 -19.71
C PRO A 108 -11.38 39.69 -18.19
N TYR A 109 -11.90 38.59 -17.64
CA TYR A 109 -11.43 38.15 -16.34
C TYR A 109 -10.00 37.64 -16.55
N ARG A 110 -9.05 38.30 -15.88
CA ARG A 110 -7.65 37.88 -15.75
C ARG A 110 -7.60 36.54 -15.01
N GLY A 111 -7.95 35.47 -15.73
CA GLY A 111 -7.89 34.10 -15.26
C GLY A 111 -6.44 33.65 -15.19
N VAL A 112 -6.05 33.06 -14.06
CA VAL A 112 -4.79 32.33 -13.95
C VAL A 112 -4.93 31.07 -14.81
N SER A 113 -4.28 31.06 -15.97
CA SER A 113 -4.20 29.88 -16.83
C SER A 113 -3.34 28.83 -16.16
N LEU A 114 -3.94 27.90 -15.43
CA LEU A 114 -3.28 26.66 -15.03
C LEU A 114 -3.27 25.73 -16.24
N HIS A 115 -2.15 25.67 -16.96
CA HIS A 115 -1.90 24.60 -17.91
C HIS A 115 -1.92 23.28 -17.14
N LYS A 116 -2.86 22.42 -17.49
CA LYS A 116 -2.84 21.01 -17.10
C LYS A 116 -1.71 20.37 -17.89
N ASP A 117 -0.52 20.36 -17.31
CA ASP A 117 0.55 19.48 -17.73
C ASP A 117 0.02 18.06 -17.66
N ARG A 118 -0.41 17.54 -18.81
CA ARG A 118 -0.70 16.13 -18.99
C ARG A 118 0.63 15.43 -18.74
N PRO A 119 0.77 14.62 -17.67
CA PRO A 119 2.01 13.89 -17.48
C PRO A 119 2.15 12.96 -18.70
N SER A 120 3.19 13.20 -19.51
CA SER A 120 3.65 12.22 -20.47
C SER A 120 4.03 10.97 -19.67
N LEU A 121 3.28 9.89 -19.90
CA LEU A 121 3.65 8.58 -19.39
C LEU A 121 5.03 8.23 -19.95
N PRO A 122 6.03 7.90 -19.12
CA PRO A 122 7.25 7.32 -19.65
C PRO A 122 6.93 5.90 -20.16
N ALA A 123 7.31 5.65 -21.42
CA ALA A 123 7.34 4.31 -21.99
C ALA A 123 8.21 3.37 -21.11
N PRO A 124 7.90 2.07 -21.05
CA PRO A 124 8.59 1.15 -20.14
C PRO A 124 9.95 0.74 -20.74
N THR A 125 10.97 1.56 -20.54
CA THR A 125 12.36 1.10 -20.63
C THR A 125 12.82 0.69 -19.24
N GLY A 126 12.99 -0.62 -19.06
CA GLY A 126 13.46 -1.22 -17.81
C GLY A 126 14.79 -0.61 -17.37
N GLY A 127 14.81 -0.07 -16.15
CA GLY A 127 16.03 0.41 -15.50
C GLY A 127 15.74 1.53 -14.49
N SER A 128 16.00 1.26 -13.22
CA SER A 128 16.21 2.25 -12.12
C SER A 128 15.02 2.82 -11.33
N VAL A 129 14.02 2.00 -10.97
CA VAL A 129 13.01 2.39 -9.95
C VAL A 129 13.58 2.58 -8.53
N ALA A 130 14.78 2.07 -8.23
CA ALA A 130 15.41 2.20 -6.91
C ALA A 130 16.00 3.59 -6.62
N ALA A 131 16.42 4.34 -7.65
CA ALA A 131 17.06 5.64 -7.46
C ALA A 131 16.05 6.79 -7.31
N ALA A 132 14.82 6.63 -7.83
CA ALA A 132 13.76 7.63 -7.71
C ALA A 132 13.10 7.63 -6.31
N ALA A 133 13.00 6.46 -5.66
CA ALA A 133 12.48 6.35 -4.29
C ALA A 133 13.42 6.98 -3.24
N ALA A 134 14.74 6.82 -3.41
CA ALA A 134 15.74 7.41 -2.51
C ALA A 134 15.78 8.95 -2.55
N LYS A 135 15.46 9.57 -3.70
CA LYS A 135 15.44 11.05 -3.85
C LYS A 135 14.14 11.70 -3.35
N ALA A 136 13.08 10.92 -3.08
CA ALA A 136 11.81 11.42 -2.56
C ALA A 136 11.71 11.35 -1.02
N ALA A 137 12.53 10.53 -0.36
CA ALA A 137 12.56 10.41 1.11
C ALA A 137 13.23 11.61 1.83
N ILE A 138 13.89 12.50 1.09
CA ILE A 138 14.43 13.76 1.63
C ILE A 138 13.38 14.87 1.50
N ARG A 139 12.19 14.75 2.09
CA ARG A 139 11.24 15.88 2.07
C ARG A 139 10.54 16.03 3.43
N TYR A 140 11.24 16.73 4.33
CA TYR A 140 10.82 17.28 5.62
C TYR A 140 10.85 16.35 6.86
N ASP A 141 12.06 16.00 7.33
CA ASP A 141 12.32 15.70 8.74
C ASP A 141 12.92 16.95 9.41
N SER A 142 12.11 17.71 10.17
CA SER A 142 12.59 18.79 11.01
C SER A 142 12.64 18.33 12.48
N PRO A 143 13.59 18.84 13.30
CA PRO A 143 13.65 18.50 14.72
C PRO A 143 12.35 18.89 15.45
N GLU A 144 11.71 19.98 15.04
CA GLU A 144 10.41 20.42 15.55
C GLU A 144 9.30 19.41 15.26
N ARG A 145 9.30 18.80 14.07
CA ARG A 145 8.35 17.75 13.71
C ARG A 145 8.54 16.51 14.57
N ARG A 146 9.78 16.09 14.82
CA ARG A 146 10.08 14.96 15.72
C ARG A 146 9.59 15.23 17.15
N ALA A 147 9.82 16.43 17.67
CA ALA A 147 9.37 16.82 19.00
C ALA A 147 7.83 16.88 19.09
N ALA A 148 7.16 17.45 18.08
CA ALA A 148 5.69 17.52 18.03
C ALA A 148 5.04 16.13 17.99
N LEU A 149 5.62 15.21 17.20
CA LEU A 149 5.15 13.82 17.14
C LEU A 149 5.38 13.09 18.47
N ALA A 150 6.56 13.24 19.08
CA ALA A 150 6.84 12.65 20.39
C ALA A 150 5.86 13.17 21.46
N ALA A 151 5.59 14.48 21.49
CA ALA A 151 4.64 15.09 22.43
C ALA A 151 3.21 14.60 22.19
N HIS A 152 2.80 14.45 20.93
CA HIS A 152 1.48 13.92 20.57
C HIS A 152 1.32 12.45 21.00
N LEU A 153 2.33 11.61 20.76
CA LEU A 153 2.32 10.20 21.15
C LEU A 153 2.33 10.02 22.67
N ALA A 154 3.07 10.87 23.38
CA ALA A 154 3.05 10.93 24.84
C ALA A 154 1.67 11.35 25.38
N LYS A 155 1.00 12.32 24.74
CA LYS A 155 -0.35 12.76 25.11
C LYS A 155 -1.40 11.66 24.93
N ILE A 156 -1.20 10.75 23.97
CA ILE A 156 -2.06 9.59 23.74
C ILE A 156 -1.75 8.45 24.74
N GLY A 157 -0.64 8.54 25.49
CA GLY A 157 -0.23 7.52 26.46
C GLY A 157 0.46 6.30 25.83
N ILE A 158 1.06 6.47 24.64
CA ILE A 158 1.79 5.39 23.96
C ILE A 158 3.15 5.20 24.62
N ALA A 159 3.49 3.95 24.94
CA ALA A 159 4.79 3.58 25.49
C ALA A 159 5.95 4.02 24.55
N PRO A 160 7.10 4.47 25.09
CA PRO A 160 8.17 5.10 24.31
C PRO A 160 8.74 4.18 23.20
N GLU A 161 8.76 2.87 23.43
CA GLU A 161 9.21 1.87 22.46
C GLU A 161 8.33 1.82 21.21
N ILE A 162 7.00 1.89 21.41
CA ILE A 162 6.03 1.88 20.31
C ILE A 162 5.97 3.26 19.65
N ALA A 163 6.19 4.32 20.43
CA ALA A 163 6.25 5.69 19.92
C ALA A 163 7.41 5.86 18.93
N ALA A 164 8.60 5.30 19.22
CA ALA A 164 9.75 5.36 18.33
C ALA A 164 9.46 4.70 16.97
N VAL A 165 8.88 3.50 16.96
CA VAL A 165 8.50 2.80 15.73
C VAL A 165 7.50 3.62 14.91
N ARG A 166 6.49 4.20 15.57
CA ARG A 166 5.47 5.03 14.91
C ARG A 166 6.04 6.34 14.39
N MET A 167 6.98 6.95 15.10
CA MET A 167 7.74 8.10 14.63
C MET A 167 8.53 7.74 13.36
N PHE A 168 9.23 6.61 13.31
CA PHE A 168 9.94 6.18 12.11
C PHE A 168 9.01 5.97 10.91
N MET A 169 7.80 5.47 11.13
CA MET A 169 6.78 5.34 10.09
C MET A 169 6.31 6.71 9.58
N GLU A 170 6.01 7.64 10.49
CA GLU A 170 5.51 8.98 10.15
C GLU A 170 6.62 9.88 9.54
N ILE A 171 7.88 9.62 9.84
CA ILE A 171 9.06 10.29 9.27
C ILE A 171 9.48 9.65 7.93
N GLY A 172 8.92 8.49 7.57
CA GLY A 172 9.24 7.80 6.31
C GLY A 172 10.60 7.10 6.35
N GLN A 173 11.19 6.93 7.53
CA GLN A 173 12.42 6.13 7.74
C GLN A 173 12.12 4.65 7.97
N ALA A 174 10.84 4.28 8.14
CA ALA A 174 10.45 2.88 8.21
C ALA A 174 10.63 2.20 6.86
N LYS A 175 11.40 1.10 6.83
CA LYS A 175 11.47 0.22 5.67
C LYS A 175 10.08 -0.41 5.44
N PRO A 176 9.56 -0.42 4.20
CA PRO A 176 8.28 -1.04 3.93
C PRO A 176 8.36 -2.56 4.20
N PRO A 177 7.27 -3.20 4.68
CA PRO A 177 7.27 -4.61 5.05
C PRO A 177 7.74 -5.53 3.93
N ILE A 178 7.46 -5.15 2.68
CA ILE A 178 7.83 -5.92 1.49
C ILE A 178 9.34 -5.90 1.22
N GLU A 179 10.06 -4.86 1.65
CA GLU A 179 11.52 -4.78 1.54
C GLU A 179 12.20 -5.57 2.65
N ALA A 180 11.63 -5.56 3.87
CA ALA A 180 12.12 -6.36 4.99
C ALA A 180 12.09 -7.87 4.69
N ILE A 181 11.11 -8.34 3.91
CA ILE A 181 11.02 -9.74 3.46
C ILE A 181 12.09 -10.09 2.42
N ARG A 182 12.47 -9.12 1.56
CA ARG A 182 13.47 -9.32 0.49
C ARG A 182 14.89 -9.33 1.04
N THR A 183 15.15 -8.55 2.09
CA THR A 183 16.42 -8.60 2.79
C THR A 183 16.38 -9.77 3.77
N ARG A 184 16.95 -10.92 3.39
CA ARG A 184 17.32 -11.94 4.38
C ARG A 184 18.15 -11.23 5.45
N PRO A 185 17.77 -11.27 6.75
CA PRO A 185 18.65 -10.71 7.78
C PRO A 185 19.94 -11.53 7.73
N GLU A 186 21.04 -10.90 7.30
CA GLU A 186 22.37 -11.42 7.56
C GLU A 186 22.51 -11.62 9.07
N PRO A 187 22.86 -12.82 9.56
CA PRO A 187 23.13 -13.04 10.98
C PRO A 187 24.47 -12.36 11.32
N GLY A 188 24.46 -11.05 11.49
CA GLY A 188 25.69 -10.28 11.71
C GLY A 188 25.53 -8.93 12.39
N LEU A 189 24.32 -8.56 12.82
CA LEU A 189 24.11 -7.39 13.66
C LEU A 189 23.36 -7.84 14.91
N GLU A 190 24.10 -8.53 15.78
CA GLU A 190 23.73 -8.63 17.18
C GLU A 190 23.52 -7.21 17.69
N ILE A 191 22.27 -6.87 18.00
CA ILE A 191 21.95 -5.68 18.79
C ILE A 191 22.56 -5.99 20.15
N LEU A 192 23.79 -5.53 20.38
CA LEU A 192 24.44 -5.55 21.68
C LEU A 192 23.52 -4.79 22.63
N THR A 193 22.75 -5.55 23.41
CA THR A 193 21.99 -4.97 24.51
C THR A 193 23.00 -4.36 25.49
N GLY A 194 22.63 -3.29 26.19
CA GLY A 194 23.58 -2.49 26.99
C GLY A 194 24.45 -3.28 27.99
N LYS A 195 24.04 -4.51 28.33
CA LYS A 195 24.80 -5.46 29.16
C LYS A 195 26.11 -5.97 28.51
N ASP A 196 26.20 -5.97 27.18
CA ASP A 196 27.39 -6.44 26.46
C ASP A 196 28.44 -5.32 26.26
N GLN A 197 28.02 -4.04 26.26
CA GLN A 197 28.94 -2.89 26.26
C GLN A 197 29.68 -2.71 27.59
N GLU A 198 29.09 -3.12 28.71
CA GLU A 198 29.77 -3.06 30.01
C GLU A 198 30.89 -4.11 30.12
N ARG A 199 30.72 -5.28 29.49
CA ARG A 199 31.74 -6.34 29.47
C ARG A 199 32.98 -5.96 28.68
N THR A 200 32.85 -5.20 27.60
CA THR A 200 33.99 -4.79 26.76
C THR A 200 34.82 -3.68 27.40
N ARG A 201 34.21 -2.80 28.22
CA ARG A 201 34.94 -1.73 28.94
C ARG A 201 35.65 -2.21 30.22
N GLY A 202 35.25 -3.34 30.78
CA GLY A 202 35.83 -3.88 32.03
C GLY A 202 37.19 -4.56 31.86
N LEU A 203 37.62 -4.89 30.64
CA LEU A 203 38.89 -5.59 30.39
C LEU A 203 40.11 -4.67 30.22
N GLU A 204 39.94 -3.34 30.09
CA GLU A 204 41.04 -2.43 29.76
C GLU A 204 41.82 -1.89 30.97
N ARG A 205 41.65 -2.46 32.16
CA ARG A 205 42.38 -2.03 33.36
C ARG A 205 42.99 -3.18 34.16
N THR A 206 43.98 -3.84 33.57
CA THR A 206 45.05 -4.48 34.34
C THR A 206 46.34 -4.47 33.51
N ARG A 207 47.14 -3.40 33.67
CA ARG A 207 48.60 -3.42 33.68
C ARG A 207 49.11 -2.28 34.55
#